data_AF-A0A830BU27-F1
#
_entry.id   AF-A0A830BU27-F1
#
_cell.length_a   1.000
_cell.length_b   1.000
_cell.length_c   1.000
_cell.angle_alpha   90.00
_cell.angle_beta   90.00
_cell.angle_gamma   90.00
#
_symmetry.space_group_name_H-M   'P 1'
#
loop_
_entity.id
_entity.type
_entity.pdbx_description
1 polymer ?
#
loop_
_entity_poly.entity_id
_entity_poly.type
_entity_poly.pdbx_seq_one_letter_code
_entity_poly.pdbx_strand_id
1 'polypeptide(L)'
;VDFSYPSRPENKVLSNFSLVVPSGKTIALVGSSGSGKSTVVSLIERFYDPSSGQVVLDGHNIKTLKLKWLRQQIGLVSQEPVLFGTTIKENILLGRAGPMRV
;
A
#
# COMPACT_ATOMS: atom_id res chain seq x y z
N VAL A 1 8.14 -6.03 11.82
CA VAL A 1 6.79 -5.42 11.78
C VAL A 1 5.79 -6.40 12.35
N ASP A 2 4.99 -5.94 13.30
CA ASP A 2 3.86 -6.69 13.85
C ASP A 2 2.55 -5.97 13.53
N PHE A 3 1.51 -6.71 13.15
CA PHE A 3 0.22 -6.13 12.77
C PHE A 3 -0.95 -7.11 12.94
N SER A 4 -2.05 -6.57 13.48
CA SER A 4 -3.40 -7.16 13.46
C SER A 4 -4.38 -6.13 12.91
N TYR A 5 -5.42 -6.57 12.19
CA TYR A 5 -6.48 -5.64 11.78
C TYR A 5 -7.30 -5.19 13.00
N PRO A 6 -7.73 -3.92 13.08
CA PRO A 6 -8.55 -3.43 14.20
C PRO A 6 -9.87 -4.19 14.39
N SER A 7 -10.43 -4.74 13.32
CA SER A 7 -11.65 -5.55 13.37
C SER A 7 -11.45 -6.93 14.01
N ARG A 8 -10.21 -7.40 14.12
CA ARG A 8 -9.82 -8.72 14.67
C ARG A 8 -8.47 -8.62 15.38
N PRO A 9 -8.37 -7.88 16.51
CA PRO A 9 -7.09 -7.56 17.15
C PRO A 9 -6.33 -8.80 17.64
N GLU A 10 -7.06 -9.84 18.08
CA GLU A 10 -6.50 -11.11 18.53
C GLU A 10 -5.83 -11.93 17.41
N ASN A 11 -6.18 -11.65 16.15
CA ASN A 11 -5.65 -12.38 14.99
C ASN A 11 -4.46 -11.63 14.39
N LYS A 12 -3.26 -12.01 14.83
CA LYS A 12 -2.01 -11.44 14.33
C LYS A 12 -1.74 -11.89 12.89
N VAL A 13 -1.74 -10.92 11.97
CA VAL A 13 -1.54 -11.17 10.53
C VAL A 13 -0.06 -11.17 10.17
N LEU A 14 0.71 -10.23 10.70
CA LEU A 14 2.16 -10.17 10.52
C LEU A 14 2.83 -10.27 11.89
N SER A 15 3.81 -11.17 12.01
CA SER A 15 4.59 -11.40 13.21
C SER A 15 6.07 -11.26 12.92
N ASN A 16 6.72 -10.27 13.52
CA ASN A 16 8.13 -9.95 13.27
C ASN A 16 8.52 -9.92 11.77
N PHE A 17 7.61 -9.45 10.92
CA PHE A 17 7.79 -9.46 9.47
C PHE A 17 8.85 -8.43 9.05
N SER A 18 9.77 -8.83 8.18
CA SER A 18 10.82 -7.98 7.62
C SER A 18 10.95 -8.20 6.13
N LEU A 19 10.98 -7.10 5.36
CA LEU A 19 11.13 -7.12 3.91
C LEU A 19 11.92 -5.88 3.49
N VAL A 20 12.87 -6.05 2.57
CA VAL A 20 13.61 -4.96 1.94
C VAL A 20 13.36 -5.02 0.44
N VAL A 21 12.90 -3.92 -0.14
CA VAL A 21 12.69 -3.76 -1.58
C VAL A 21 13.67 -2.72 -2.10
N PRO A 22 14.76 -3.12 -2.78
CA PRO A 22 15.69 -2.17 -3.34
C PRO A 22 15.07 -1.36 -4.48
N SER A 23 15.50 -0.10 -4.63
CA SER A 23 15.05 0.75 -5.74
C SER A 23 15.31 0.09 -7.10
N GLY A 24 14.34 0.21 -8.01
CA GLY A 24 14.41 -0.34 -9.36
C GLY A 24 14.34 -1.87 -9.44
N LYS A 25 14.00 -2.58 -8.35
CA LYS A 25 13.85 -4.04 -8.35
C LYS A 25 12.40 -4.46 -8.25
N THR A 26 12.06 -5.50 -9.00
CA THR A 26 10.78 -6.21 -8.86
C THR A 26 10.95 -7.35 -7.87
N ILE A 27 10.06 -7.43 -6.90
CA ILE A 27 10.00 -8.53 -5.93
C ILE A 27 8.67 -9.27 -6.06
N ALA A 28 8.69 -10.58 -5.82
CA ALA A 28 7.49 -11.39 -5.73
C ALA A 28 7.25 -11.78 -4.27
N LEU A 29 6.08 -11.43 -3.73
CA LEU A 29 5.65 -11.88 -2.41
C LEU A 29 4.73 -13.09 -2.55
N VAL A 30 5.22 -14.26 -2.15
CA VAL A 30 4.53 -15.55 -2.33
C VAL A 30 4.09 -16.11 -0.97
N GLY A 31 2.93 -16.77 -0.93
CA GLY A 31 2.39 -17.40 0.27
C GLY A 31 0.95 -17.89 0.05
N SER A 32 0.46 -18.73 0.96
CA SER A 32 -0.90 -19.28 0.93
C SER A 32 -1.99 -18.21 0.95
N SER A 33 -3.22 -18.55 0.54
CA SER A 33 -4.35 -17.63 0.72
C SER A 33 -4.50 -17.24 2.19
N GLY A 34 -4.76 -15.95 2.47
CA GLY A 34 -4.85 -15.44 3.83
C GLY A 34 -3.52 -15.18 4.56
N SER A 35 -2.36 -15.47 3.95
CA SER A 35 -1.04 -15.30 4.59
C SER A 35 -0.58 -13.85 4.83
N GLY A 36 -1.45 -12.85 4.64
CA GLY A 36 -1.11 -11.43 4.85
C GLY A 36 -0.44 -10.70 3.66
N LYS A 37 -0.43 -11.28 2.45
CA LYS A 37 0.17 -10.62 1.26
C LYS A 37 -0.42 -9.24 0.97
N SER A 38 -1.75 -9.15 0.89
CA SER A 38 -2.46 -7.88 0.67
C SER A 38 -2.31 -6.92 1.85
N THR A 39 -2.05 -7.45 3.05
CA THR A 39 -1.76 -6.65 4.25
C THR A 39 -0.44 -5.91 4.12
N VAL A 40 0.59 -6.51 3.53
CA VAL A 40 1.86 -5.81 3.24
C VAL A 40 1.61 -4.58 2.36
N VAL A 41 0.80 -4.72 1.30
CA VAL A 41 0.42 -3.59 0.43
C VAL A 41 -0.35 -2.52 1.21
N SER A 42 -1.27 -2.93 2.08
CA SER A 42 -2.07 -2.00 2.90
C SER A 42 -1.22 -1.18 3.88
N LEU A 43 -0.11 -1.74 4.37
CA LEU A 43 0.84 -1.03 5.24
C LEU A 43 1.73 -0.07 4.44
N ILE A 44 2.14 -0.43 3.22
CA ILE A 44 2.91 0.45 2.31
C ILE A 44 2.06 1.67 1.89
N GLU A 45 0.78 1.45 1.55
CA GLU A 45 -0.20 2.50 1.24
C GLU A 45 -0.65 3.32 2.47
N ARG A 46 -0.19 2.92 3.66
CA ARG A 46 -0.56 3.48 4.95
C ARG A 46 -2.08 3.58 5.11
N PHE A 47 -2.81 2.54 4.69
CA PHE A 47 -4.21 2.35 5.08
C PHE A 47 -4.33 1.99 6.56
N TYR A 48 -3.28 1.34 7.09
CA TYR A 48 -3.11 1.08 8.51
C TYR A 48 -1.67 1.39 8.91
N ASP A 49 -1.47 1.75 10.17
CA ASP A 49 -0.16 1.81 10.77
C ASP A 49 0.16 0.46 11.44
N PRO A 50 1.42 -0.02 11.40
CA PRO A 50 1.81 -1.24 12.10
C PRO A 50 1.68 -1.07 13.62
N SER A 51 1.34 -2.15 14.32
CA SER A 51 1.27 -2.20 15.79
C SER A 51 2.66 -2.12 16.43
N SER A 52 3.68 -2.68 15.76
CA SER A 52 5.10 -2.56 16.14
C SER A 52 6.02 -2.58 14.92
N GLY A 53 7.20 -1.96 15.06
CA GLY A 53 8.15 -1.74 13.99
C GLY A 53 7.78 -0.54 13.11
N GLN A 54 8.37 -0.49 11.91
CA GLN A 54 8.20 0.63 11.00
C GLN A 54 8.21 0.20 9.53
N VAL A 55 7.55 0.99 8.70
CA VAL A 55 7.66 0.94 7.24
C VAL A 55 8.41 2.20 6.81
N VAL A 56 9.43 2.02 5.98
CA VAL A 56 10.34 3.10 5.56
C VAL A 56 10.38 3.22 4.04
N LEU A 57 10.46 4.45 3.55
CA LEU A 57 10.73 4.79 2.16
C LEU A 57 12.01 5.62 2.14
N ASP A 58 13.04 5.14 1.44
CA ASP A 58 14.36 5.80 1.36
C ASP A 58 14.93 6.20 2.74
N GLY A 59 14.83 5.29 3.71
CA GLY A 59 15.28 5.50 5.09
C GLY A 59 14.36 6.37 5.96
N HIS A 60 13.31 6.97 5.39
CA HIS A 60 12.36 7.80 6.12
C HIS A 60 11.14 7.00 6.53
N ASN A 61 10.75 7.07 7.80
CA ASN A 61 9.53 6.42 8.27
C ASN A 61 8.30 7.05 7.57
N ILE A 62 7.47 6.24 6.94
CA ILE A 62 6.33 6.76 6.16
C ILE A 62 5.30 7.49 7.02
N LYS A 63 5.35 7.32 8.35
CA LYS A 63 4.49 8.04 9.30
C LYS A 63 4.78 9.54 9.33
N THR A 64 6.02 9.95 9.06
CA THR A 64 6.44 11.36 9.07
C THR A 64 6.16 12.08 7.75
N LEU A 65 5.78 11.34 6.70
CA LEU A 65 5.48 11.88 5.39
C LEU A 65 4.02 12.33 5.29
N LYS A 66 3.76 13.34 4.45
CA LYS A 66 2.39 13.73 4.09
C LYS A 66 1.72 12.58 3.34
N LEU A 67 0.60 12.08 3.84
CA LEU A 67 -0.10 10.91 3.28
C LEU A 67 -0.43 11.07 1.79
N LYS A 68 -0.89 12.27 1.39
CA LYS A 68 -1.17 12.57 -0.03
C LYS A 68 0.08 12.46 -0.90
N TRP A 69 1.23 12.92 -0.41
CA TRP A 69 2.49 12.85 -1.14
C TRP A 69 2.99 11.41 -1.25
N LEU A 70 2.94 10.64 -0.16
CA LEU A 70 3.32 9.23 -0.13
C LEU A 70 2.56 8.43 -1.21
N ARG A 71 1.23 8.55 -1.23
CA ARG A 71 0.38 7.83 -2.20
C ARG A 71 0.56 8.32 -3.64
N GLN A 72 1.03 9.54 -3.86
CA GLN A 72 1.40 10.01 -5.21
C GLN A 72 2.67 9.33 -5.74
N GLN A 73 3.51 8.75 -4.87
CA GLN A 73 4.69 8.00 -5.28
C GLN A 73 4.39 6.53 -5.56
N ILE A 74 3.15 6.06 -5.33
CA ILE A 74 2.79 4.64 -5.41
C ILE A 74 1.67 4.46 -6.45
N GLY A 75 1.93 3.58 -7.43
CA GLY A 75 0.89 3.08 -8.32
C GLY A 75 0.34 1.77 -7.77
N LEU A 76 -0.98 1.73 -7.50
CA LEU A 76 -1.66 0.53 -7.01
C LEU A 76 -2.59 -0.04 -8.08
N VAL A 77 -2.42 -1.32 -8.38
CA VAL A 77 -3.38 -2.11 -9.18
C VAL A 77 -3.96 -3.18 -8.26
N SER A 78 -5.25 -3.06 -7.94
CA SER A 78 -5.93 -4.00 -7.06
C SER A 78 -6.37 -5.27 -7.79
N GLN A 79 -6.52 -6.37 -7.04
CA GLN A 79 -7.06 -7.63 -7.55
C GLN A 79 -8.48 -7.46 -8.12
N GLU A 80 -9.30 -6.67 -7.43
CA GLU A 80 -10.62 -6.22 -7.88
C GLU A 80 -10.55 -4.70 -8.12
N PRO A 81 -10.39 -4.24 -9.37
CA PRO A 81 -10.34 -2.81 -9.69
C PRO A 81 -11.72 -2.17 -9.54
N VAL A 82 -11.74 -0.97 -8.96
CA VAL A 82 -12.96 -0.16 -8.84
C VAL A 82 -13.03 0.82 -10.00
N LEU A 83 -14.13 0.79 -10.74
CA LEU A 83 -14.46 1.77 -11.77
C LEU A 83 -15.64 2.61 -11.31
N PHE A 84 -15.56 3.91 -11.53
CA PHE A 84 -16.67 4.83 -11.29
C PHE A 84 -17.65 4.77 -12.46
N GLY A 85 -18.95 5.02 -12.19
CA GLY A 85 -20.03 5.06 -13.17
C GLY A 85 -19.95 6.27 -14.11
N THR A 86 -18.85 6.37 -14.85
CA THR A 86 -18.42 7.48 -15.71
C THR A 86 -17.72 6.88 -16.93
N THR A 87 -17.27 7.68 -17.89
CA THR A 87 -16.62 7.16 -19.10
C THR A 87 -15.27 6.49 -18.79
N ILE A 88 -14.80 5.65 -19.72
CA ILE A 88 -13.46 5.04 -19.65
C ILE A 88 -12.38 6.11 -19.56
N LYS A 89 -12.50 7.18 -20.37
CA LYS A 89 -11.57 8.32 -20.38
C LYS A 89 -11.47 8.96 -19.00
N GLU A 90 -12.60 9.21 -18.35
CA GLU A 90 -12.63 9.81 -17.01
C GLU A 90 -12.00 8.90 -15.96
N ASN A 91 -12.28 7.59 -15.98
CA ASN A 91 -11.63 6.63 -15.09
C ASN A 91 -10.09 6.61 -15.25
N ILE A 92 -9.57 6.66 -16.48
CA ILE A 92 -8.12 6.72 -16.75
C ILE A 92 -7.52 8.01 -16.18
N LEU A 93 -8.22 9.14 -16.34
CA LEU A 93 -7.74 10.45 -15.88
C LEU A 93 -7.66 10.57 -14.35
N LEU A 94 -8.42 9.77 -13.59
CA LEU A 94 -8.35 9.75 -12.13
C LEU A 94 -6.96 9.39 -11.58
N GLY A 95 -6.16 8.64 -12.34
CA GLY A 95 -4.79 8.29 -11.95
C GLY A 95 -3.78 9.44 -12.08
N ARG A 96 -4.15 10.55 -12.72
CA ARG A 96 -3.24 11.68 -12.96
C ARG A 96 -3.32 12.71 -11.83
N ALA A 97 -2.18 13.01 -11.21
CA ALA A 97 -2.06 14.15 -10.31
C ALA A 97 -1.89 15.45 -11.13
N GLY A 98 -2.93 16.29 -11.20
CA GLY A 98 -2.87 17.64 -11.79
C GLY A 98 -3.80 17.88 -12.97
N PRO A 99 -3.97 19.15 -13.40
CA PRO A 99 -4.90 19.52 -14.45
C PRO A 99 -4.52 18.90 -15.80
N MET A 100 -5.56 18.64 -16.61
CA MET A 100 -5.41 18.22 -18.00
C MET A 100 -4.67 19.33 -18.76
N ARG A 101 -3.49 19.02 -19.31
CA ARG A 101 -2.89 19.87 -20.33
C ARG A 101 -3.72 19.68 -21.60
N VAL A 102 -4.46 20.71 -21.97
CA VAL A 102 -5.17 20.84 -23.26
C VAL A 102 -4.16 21.22 -24.33
#